data_AF-W4UQK1-F1
#
_entry.id   AF-W4UQK1-F1
#
_cell.length_a   1.000
_cell.length_b   1.000
_cell.length_c   1.000
_cell.angle_alpha   90.00
_cell.angle_beta   90.00
_cell.angle_gamma   90.00
#
_symmetry.space_group_name_H-M   'P 1'
#
loop_
_entity.id
_entity.type
_entity.pdbx_description
1 polymer ?
#
loop_
_entity_poly.entity_id
_entity_poly.type
_entity_poly.pdbx_seq_one_letter_code
_entity_poly.pdbx_strand_id
1 'polypeptide(L)'
;MRELPAKSKYRPFYEELFKKLCHRIAGLQSSDGFWHASLLDPASYPSPETSGSGFFVYALAYGINEGLLPAEKMLPVVDKGWKALLSAVEEDGKLGYVQPIGADPKKVTRQMTEVYGPGAFLLAGTEIYRMAQDAPREHTNISPIRVREIAEMLSDKPQGIGVSYKDRTFWEKVKQSDDVQQLLLEEAPLLLKKGMPPFVDSLYLHLNKTNIRLPGEDMMNARYQYLFRLTLAECVENKRRYVRAIEEALIALCNQKSWSIPAHDRNLNNYKGTDYYVDLVVATAGNGIAQCVAMLDDRLSPEVKARVQCAFREKMFRPVYRSLEETKPFGWFTVTNNWNSVCLAGVTGAALTLLPDKEERAYFIAAAEKYNVYGMKGYADDGYCSEGVGYYNYGFRAYILLREEVCRATQGKIDFFRNSKFVRIAQYGKKIQIVNGICPAYSDCRIAYRRISLSSIIVIRHLALFLPKSNRPFP
;
A
#
# COMPACT_ATOMS: atom_id res chain seq x y z
N MET A 1 3.15 1.92 -34.55
CA MET A 1 2.60 3.21 -35.04
C MET A 1 2.92 4.40 -34.13
N ARG A 2 3.26 4.20 -32.84
CA ARG A 2 3.65 5.28 -31.90
C ARG A 2 4.79 6.18 -32.40
N GLU A 3 5.88 5.58 -32.88
CA GLU A 3 7.07 6.32 -33.32
C GLU A 3 6.98 6.87 -34.75
N LEU A 4 6.01 6.43 -35.55
CA LEU A 4 5.88 6.90 -36.94
C LEU A 4 5.16 8.25 -36.93
N PRO A 5 5.72 9.34 -37.50
CA PRO A 5 5.06 10.63 -37.50
C PRO A 5 3.64 10.57 -38.08
N ALA A 6 2.68 11.28 -37.46
CA ALA A 6 1.27 11.25 -37.86
C ALA A 6 1.04 11.65 -39.33
N LYS A 7 1.87 12.55 -39.86
CA LYS A 7 1.80 13.05 -41.25
C LYS A 7 2.73 12.30 -42.23
N SER A 8 3.31 11.18 -41.82
CA SER A 8 4.18 10.39 -42.71
C SER A 8 3.40 9.83 -43.88
N LYS A 9 3.88 10.02 -45.12
CA LYS A 9 3.28 9.44 -46.33
C LYS A 9 3.26 7.91 -46.33
N TYR A 10 4.08 7.27 -45.50
CA TYR A 10 4.16 5.81 -45.37
C TYR A 10 3.20 5.25 -44.31
N ARG A 11 2.56 6.09 -43.50
CA ARG A 11 1.66 5.66 -42.43
C ARG A 11 0.51 4.77 -42.92
N PRO A 12 -0.23 5.12 -44.00
CA PRO A 12 -1.30 4.26 -44.50
C PRO A 12 -0.82 2.85 -44.89
N PHE A 13 0.36 2.75 -45.50
CA PHE A 13 0.94 1.46 -45.86
C PHE A 13 1.21 0.58 -44.64
N TYR A 14 1.84 1.12 -43.60
CA TYR A 14 2.16 0.36 -42.39
C TYR A 14 0.92 0.02 -41.55
N GLU A 15 -0.10 0.90 -41.52
CA GLU A 15 -1.38 0.59 -40.86
C GLU A 15 -2.09 -0.57 -41.55
N GLU A 16 -2.18 -0.56 -42.88
CA GLU A 16 -2.81 -1.64 -43.63
C GLU A 16 -2.01 -2.95 -43.54
N LEU A 17 -0.67 -2.89 -43.58
CA LEU A 17 0.16 -4.07 -43.36
C LEU A 17 -0.05 -4.64 -41.95
N PHE A 18 -0.04 -3.79 -40.93
CA PHE A 18 -0.30 -4.19 -39.55
C PHE A 18 -1.66 -4.87 -39.40
N LYS A 19 -2.73 -4.25 -39.91
CA LYS A 19 -4.08 -4.85 -39.87
C LYS A 19 -4.11 -6.20 -40.56
N LYS A 20 -3.52 -6.34 -41.76
CA LYS A 20 -3.48 -7.61 -42.50
C LYS A 20 -2.76 -8.71 -41.70
N LEU A 21 -1.61 -8.39 -41.11
CA LEU A 21 -0.85 -9.33 -40.29
C LEU A 21 -1.65 -9.75 -39.05
N CYS A 22 -2.23 -8.80 -38.31
CA CYS A 22 -3.04 -9.09 -37.13
C CYS A 22 -4.24 -9.99 -37.44
N HIS A 23 -4.98 -9.72 -38.53
CA HIS A 23 -6.09 -10.58 -38.95
C HIS A 23 -5.63 -11.99 -39.32
N ARG A 24 -4.48 -12.13 -40.00
CA ARG A 24 -3.95 -13.45 -40.33
C ARG A 24 -3.49 -14.20 -39.07
N ILE A 25 -2.77 -13.54 -38.18
CA ILE A 25 -2.26 -14.12 -36.93
C ILE A 25 -3.42 -14.55 -36.02
N ALA A 26 -4.47 -13.74 -35.90
CA ALA A 26 -5.65 -14.08 -35.10
C ALA A 26 -6.29 -15.41 -35.52
N GLY A 27 -6.33 -15.71 -36.83
CA GLY A 27 -6.84 -16.96 -37.36
C GLY A 27 -5.90 -18.17 -37.22
N LEU A 28 -4.68 -17.99 -36.69
CA LEU A 28 -3.67 -19.03 -36.48
C LEU A 28 -3.47 -19.37 -35.00
N GLN A 29 -4.29 -18.81 -34.11
CA GLN A 29 -4.23 -19.13 -32.68
C GLN A 29 -4.73 -20.55 -32.44
N SER A 30 -3.96 -21.34 -31.70
CA SER A 30 -4.33 -22.71 -31.34
C SER A 30 -5.50 -22.78 -30.36
N SER A 31 -6.06 -23.98 -30.22
CA SER A 31 -7.17 -24.26 -29.29
C SER A 31 -6.80 -24.01 -27.83
N ASP A 32 -5.54 -24.23 -27.45
CA ASP A 32 -4.96 -23.95 -26.13
C ASP A 32 -4.66 -22.45 -25.88
N GLY A 33 -4.81 -21.61 -26.90
CA GLY A 33 -4.63 -20.16 -26.83
C GLY A 33 -3.24 -19.66 -27.18
N PHE A 34 -2.26 -20.56 -27.37
CA PHE A 34 -0.91 -20.18 -27.80
C PHE A 34 -0.81 -20.03 -29.32
N TRP A 35 0.25 -19.37 -29.74
CA TRP A 35 0.81 -19.49 -31.09
C TRP A 35 2.10 -20.28 -30.98
N HIS A 36 2.09 -21.51 -31.50
CA HIS A 36 3.27 -22.38 -31.45
C HIS A 36 4.39 -21.90 -32.38
N ALA A 37 5.59 -22.44 -32.20
CA ALA A 37 6.78 -22.06 -32.96
C ALA A 37 6.59 -22.19 -34.49
N SER A 38 5.74 -23.12 -34.95
CA SER A 38 5.27 -23.17 -36.33
C SER A 38 3.78 -22.84 -36.40
N LEU A 39 3.45 -21.68 -36.98
CA LEU A 39 2.07 -21.17 -37.04
C LEU A 39 1.17 -21.93 -38.01
N LEU A 40 1.74 -22.45 -39.10
CA LEU A 40 0.99 -23.14 -40.16
C LEU A 40 1.07 -24.67 -40.03
N ASP A 41 1.96 -25.17 -39.18
CA ASP A 41 2.12 -26.58 -38.90
C ASP A 41 2.42 -26.79 -37.40
N PRO A 42 1.43 -26.53 -36.52
CA PRO A 42 1.61 -26.65 -35.08
C PRO A 42 1.83 -28.11 -34.63
N ALA A 43 1.46 -29.09 -35.46
CA ALA A 43 1.66 -30.51 -35.15
C ALA A 43 3.14 -30.90 -35.10
N SER A 44 3.99 -30.27 -35.93
CA SER A 44 5.44 -30.47 -35.89
C SER A 44 6.10 -29.91 -34.64
N TYR A 45 5.53 -28.85 -34.05
CA TYR A 45 6.03 -28.21 -32.83
C TYR A 45 4.87 -27.90 -31.87
N PRO A 46 4.29 -28.93 -31.22
CA PRO A 46 3.05 -28.78 -30.46
C PRO A 46 3.23 -28.15 -29.09
N SER A 47 4.47 -27.93 -28.65
CA SER A 47 4.75 -27.29 -27.36
C SER A 47 4.17 -25.87 -27.33
N PRO A 48 3.59 -25.44 -26.19
CA PRO A 48 3.34 -24.03 -25.95
C PRO A 48 4.60 -23.19 -26.20
N GLU A 49 4.40 -21.97 -26.66
CA GLU A 49 5.49 -21.02 -26.93
C GLU A 49 5.04 -19.63 -26.46
N THR A 50 5.73 -19.07 -25.48
CA THR A 50 5.29 -17.84 -24.78
C THR A 50 5.89 -16.56 -25.33
N SER A 51 7.05 -16.59 -25.98
CA SER A 51 7.71 -15.36 -26.45
C SER A 51 7.00 -14.76 -27.67
N GLY A 52 6.74 -15.55 -28.70
CA GLY A 52 5.95 -15.20 -29.87
C GLY A 52 4.49 -14.92 -29.51
N SER A 53 3.88 -15.77 -28.69
CA SER A 53 2.53 -15.52 -28.16
C SER A 53 2.44 -14.17 -27.42
N GLY A 54 3.45 -13.82 -26.61
CA GLY A 54 3.56 -12.53 -25.94
C GLY A 54 3.53 -11.37 -26.93
N PHE A 55 4.35 -11.41 -27.99
CA PHE A 55 4.35 -10.38 -29.02
C PHE A 55 3.03 -10.28 -29.79
N PHE A 56 2.36 -11.40 -30.07
CA PHE A 56 1.06 -11.39 -30.76
C PHE A 56 -0.05 -10.82 -29.89
N VAL A 57 -0.12 -11.20 -28.61
CA VAL A 57 -1.07 -10.61 -27.66
C VAL A 57 -0.83 -9.10 -27.54
N TYR A 58 0.43 -8.67 -27.40
CA TYR A 58 0.79 -7.25 -27.39
C TYR A 58 0.28 -6.52 -28.64
N ALA A 59 0.61 -7.03 -29.84
CA ALA A 59 0.24 -6.38 -31.09
C ALA A 59 -1.28 -6.29 -31.27
N LEU A 60 -2.02 -7.37 -30.98
CA LEU A 60 -3.47 -7.39 -31.08
C LEU A 60 -4.12 -6.43 -30.07
N ALA A 61 -3.69 -6.45 -28.81
CA ALA A 61 -4.19 -5.55 -27.77
C ALA A 61 -3.88 -4.08 -28.09
N TYR A 62 -2.65 -3.78 -28.54
CA TYR A 62 -2.27 -2.46 -29.04
C TYR A 62 -3.18 -2.01 -30.19
N GLY A 63 -3.42 -2.87 -31.18
CA GLY A 63 -4.27 -2.53 -32.31
C GLY A 63 -5.71 -2.20 -31.92
N ILE A 64 -6.26 -2.87 -30.90
CA ILE A 64 -7.58 -2.55 -30.32
C ILE A 64 -7.53 -1.20 -29.62
N ASN A 65 -6.57 -1.00 -28.71
CA ASN A 65 -6.45 0.21 -27.90
C ASN A 65 -6.25 1.48 -28.74
N GLU A 66 -5.59 1.38 -29.91
CA GLU A 66 -5.39 2.50 -30.82
C GLU A 66 -6.51 2.66 -31.87
N GLY A 67 -7.57 1.85 -31.80
CA GLY A 67 -8.68 1.88 -32.75
C GLY A 67 -8.33 1.39 -34.17
N LEU A 68 -7.22 0.67 -34.33
CA LEU A 68 -6.77 0.12 -35.62
C LEU A 68 -7.45 -1.23 -35.95
N LEU A 69 -7.89 -1.95 -34.92
CA LEU A 69 -8.53 -3.26 -35.03
C LEU A 69 -9.92 -3.26 -34.37
N PRO A 70 -10.90 -4.00 -34.92
CA PRO A 70 -12.23 -4.09 -34.34
C PRO A 70 -12.22 -4.90 -33.03
N ALA A 71 -12.54 -4.23 -31.93
CA ALA A 71 -12.53 -4.81 -30.58
C ALA A 71 -13.38 -6.09 -30.48
N GLU A 72 -14.62 -6.06 -30.97
CA GLU A 72 -15.56 -7.20 -30.90
C GLU A 72 -14.99 -8.50 -31.51
N LYS A 73 -14.17 -8.38 -32.56
CA LYS A 73 -13.58 -9.54 -33.24
C LYS A 73 -12.27 -9.99 -32.61
N MET A 74 -11.46 -9.04 -32.13
CA MET A 74 -10.09 -9.32 -31.68
C MET A 74 -9.99 -9.57 -30.17
N LEU A 75 -10.91 -9.04 -29.37
CA LEU A 75 -10.92 -9.23 -27.91
C LEU A 75 -10.95 -10.71 -27.50
N PRO A 76 -11.77 -11.61 -28.09
CA PRO A 76 -11.75 -13.02 -27.72
C PRO A 76 -10.38 -13.69 -27.96
N VAL A 77 -9.68 -13.30 -29.02
CA VAL A 77 -8.35 -13.82 -29.38
C VAL A 77 -7.30 -13.33 -28.38
N VAL A 78 -7.35 -12.03 -28.03
CA VAL A 78 -6.49 -11.40 -27.02
C VAL A 78 -6.70 -12.03 -25.65
N ASP A 79 -7.96 -12.15 -25.18
CA ASP A 79 -8.31 -12.75 -23.90
C ASP A 79 -7.82 -14.20 -23.79
N LYS A 80 -8.04 -14.99 -24.85
CA LYS A 80 -7.56 -16.37 -24.91
C LYS A 80 -6.04 -16.46 -24.85
N GLY A 81 -5.33 -15.61 -25.60
CA GLY A 81 -3.88 -15.58 -25.60
C GLY A 81 -3.30 -15.10 -24.27
N TRP A 82 -3.94 -14.12 -23.63
CA TRP A 82 -3.54 -13.64 -22.32
C TRP A 82 -3.71 -14.69 -21.23
N LYS A 83 -4.83 -15.42 -21.22
CA LYS A 83 -5.06 -16.57 -20.32
C LYS A 83 -4.02 -17.67 -20.52
N ALA A 84 -3.67 -17.98 -21.77
CA ALA A 84 -2.63 -18.95 -22.08
C ALA A 84 -1.27 -18.50 -21.51
N LEU A 85 -0.87 -17.24 -21.74
CA LEU A 85 0.37 -16.68 -21.17
C LEU A 85 0.40 -16.73 -19.64
N LEU A 86 -0.70 -16.39 -18.96
CA LEU A 86 -0.82 -16.48 -17.51
C LEU A 86 -0.65 -17.92 -16.99
N SER A 87 -1.17 -18.91 -17.71
CA SER A 87 -1.02 -20.33 -17.34
C SER A 87 0.42 -20.86 -17.42
N ALA A 88 1.28 -20.12 -18.12
CA ALA A 88 2.69 -20.42 -18.32
C ALA A 88 3.61 -19.83 -17.24
N VAL A 89 3.08 -19.01 -16.33
CA VAL A 89 3.83 -18.44 -15.19
C VAL A 89 3.83 -19.45 -14.04
N GLU A 90 5.03 -19.76 -13.54
CA GLU A 90 5.23 -20.62 -12.38
C GLU A 90 4.83 -19.93 -11.06
N GLU A 91 4.67 -20.71 -9.99
CA GLU A 91 4.35 -20.18 -8.66
C GLU A 91 5.40 -19.18 -8.13
N ASP A 92 6.66 -19.34 -8.55
CA ASP A 92 7.78 -18.45 -8.23
C ASP A 92 7.85 -17.20 -9.14
N GLY A 93 6.92 -17.08 -10.11
CA GLY A 93 6.85 -15.98 -11.06
C GLY A 93 7.69 -16.17 -12.33
N LYS A 94 8.40 -17.28 -12.50
CA LYS A 94 9.15 -17.55 -13.74
C LYS A 94 8.20 -17.83 -14.90
N LEU A 95 8.38 -17.12 -16.02
CA LEU A 95 7.69 -17.44 -17.26
C LEU A 95 8.34 -18.65 -17.94
N GLY A 96 7.58 -19.73 -18.08
CA GLY A 96 7.98 -20.95 -18.78
C GLY A 96 7.73 -20.90 -20.28
N TYR A 97 8.09 -21.98 -20.96
CA TYR A 97 7.86 -22.18 -22.39
C TYR A 97 8.43 -21.09 -23.31
N VAL A 98 9.55 -20.47 -22.91
CA VAL A 98 10.23 -19.50 -23.77
C VAL A 98 11.16 -20.26 -24.70
N GLN A 99 10.97 -20.10 -26.01
CA GLN A 99 11.89 -20.66 -26.99
C GLN A 99 13.29 -20.05 -26.79
N PRO A 100 14.39 -20.83 -26.81
CA PRO A 100 15.75 -20.29 -26.72
C PRO A 100 16.19 -19.58 -28.01
N ILE A 101 17.23 -18.74 -27.92
CA ILE A 101 17.84 -18.11 -29.08
C ILE A 101 18.48 -19.19 -29.97
N GLY A 102 18.09 -19.22 -31.25
CA GLY A 102 18.60 -20.21 -32.20
C GLY A 102 18.10 -19.96 -33.62
N ALA A 103 18.69 -20.65 -34.59
CA ALA A 103 18.34 -20.51 -36.01
C ALA A 103 17.03 -21.22 -36.40
N ASP A 104 16.55 -22.16 -35.57
CA ASP A 104 15.41 -23.02 -35.87
C ASP A 104 14.53 -23.31 -34.61
N PRO A 105 13.24 -23.62 -34.79
CA PRO A 105 12.35 -24.03 -33.71
C PRO A 105 12.87 -25.24 -32.92
N LYS A 106 12.85 -25.14 -31.59
CA LYS A 106 13.20 -26.23 -30.68
C LYS A 106 11.98 -26.77 -29.96
N LYS A 107 12.07 -27.99 -29.43
CA LYS A 107 11.07 -28.53 -28.49
C LYS A 107 11.18 -27.75 -27.18
N VAL A 108 10.31 -26.77 -27.03
CA VAL A 108 10.26 -25.92 -25.84
C VAL A 108 9.61 -26.69 -24.69
N THR A 109 10.18 -26.58 -23.49
CA THR A 109 9.63 -27.17 -22.27
C THR A 109 9.21 -26.09 -21.29
N ARG A 110 8.37 -26.47 -20.32
CA ARG A 110 7.87 -25.55 -19.29
C ARG A 110 8.97 -24.88 -18.49
N GLN A 111 10.10 -25.55 -18.28
CA GLN A 111 11.20 -25.05 -17.47
C GLN A 111 12.08 -24.03 -18.22
N MET A 112 12.02 -24.02 -19.55
CA MET A 112 12.82 -23.14 -20.40
C MET A 112 12.32 -21.70 -20.32
N THR A 113 13.25 -20.79 -20.06
CA THR A 113 13.03 -19.35 -20.01
C THR A 113 14.21 -18.63 -20.64
N GLU A 114 13.98 -17.46 -21.21
CA GLU A 114 15.01 -16.54 -21.71
C GLU A 114 14.55 -15.10 -21.47
N VAL A 115 15.48 -14.17 -21.23
CA VAL A 115 15.17 -12.79 -20.77
C VAL A 115 14.19 -12.01 -21.65
N TYR A 116 14.16 -12.25 -22.96
CA TYR A 116 13.21 -11.58 -23.86
C TYR A 116 11.78 -12.11 -23.76
N GLY A 117 11.58 -13.36 -23.28
CA GLY A 117 10.26 -13.94 -23.07
C GLY A 117 9.44 -13.16 -22.04
N PRO A 118 9.95 -12.99 -20.80
CA PRO A 118 9.36 -12.09 -19.81
C PRO A 118 9.20 -10.65 -20.35
N GLY A 119 10.13 -10.16 -21.17
CA GLY A 119 9.99 -8.86 -21.84
C GLY A 119 8.74 -8.77 -22.72
N ALA A 120 8.52 -9.75 -23.59
CA ALA A 120 7.33 -9.84 -24.44
C ALA A 120 6.04 -10.00 -23.62
N PHE A 121 6.08 -10.81 -22.56
CA PHE A 121 4.97 -10.99 -21.63
C PHE A 121 4.59 -9.68 -20.92
N LEU A 122 5.58 -8.93 -20.43
CA LEU A 122 5.36 -7.63 -19.79
C LEU A 122 4.81 -6.60 -20.78
N LEU A 123 5.33 -6.56 -22.02
CA LEU A 123 4.77 -5.71 -23.07
C LEU A 123 3.29 -6.02 -23.31
N ALA A 124 2.92 -7.29 -23.49
CA ALA A 124 1.52 -7.71 -23.60
C ALA A 124 0.71 -7.23 -22.38
N GLY A 125 1.24 -7.45 -21.17
CA GLY A 125 0.63 -6.99 -19.93
C GLY A 125 0.36 -5.49 -19.90
N THR A 126 1.23 -4.64 -20.47
CA THR A 126 0.99 -3.18 -20.51
C THR A 126 -0.23 -2.80 -21.35
N GLU A 127 -0.45 -3.47 -22.48
CA GLU A 127 -1.60 -3.19 -23.35
C GLU A 127 -2.89 -3.76 -22.78
N ILE A 128 -2.83 -4.94 -22.16
CA ILE A 128 -3.95 -5.53 -21.42
C ILE A 128 -4.33 -4.62 -20.25
N TYR A 129 -3.35 -4.10 -19.51
CA TYR A 129 -3.59 -3.18 -18.41
C TYR A 129 -4.25 -1.88 -18.88
N ARG A 130 -3.76 -1.28 -19.98
CA ARG A 130 -4.37 -0.09 -20.58
C ARG A 130 -5.82 -0.35 -21.02
N MET A 131 -6.07 -1.47 -21.67
CA MET A 131 -7.41 -1.88 -22.08
C MET A 131 -8.37 -2.02 -20.89
N ALA A 132 -7.88 -2.56 -19.76
CA ALA A 132 -8.64 -2.67 -18.52
C ALA A 132 -8.84 -1.32 -17.80
N GLN A 133 -7.97 -0.34 -18.01
CA GLN A 133 -8.16 1.04 -17.51
C GLN A 133 -9.22 1.80 -18.31
N ASP A 134 -9.23 1.64 -19.63
CA ASP A 134 -10.15 2.34 -20.53
C ASP A 134 -11.56 1.74 -20.54
N ALA A 135 -11.73 0.53 -20.01
CA ALA A 135 -13.04 -0.07 -19.78
C ALA A 135 -13.86 0.80 -18.79
N PRO A 136 -15.14 1.12 -19.08
CA PRO A 136 -15.99 1.84 -18.15
C PRO A 136 -16.08 1.07 -16.84
N ARG A 137 -15.45 1.58 -15.78
CA ARG A 137 -15.66 1.06 -14.43
C ARG A 137 -17.03 1.55 -13.98
N GLU A 138 -18.03 0.68 -14.05
CA GLU A 138 -19.41 0.96 -13.62
C GLU A 138 -19.51 1.38 -12.13
N HIS A 139 -18.42 1.26 -11.35
CA HIS A 139 -18.36 1.54 -9.93
C HIS A 139 -17.16 2.40 -9.51
N THR A 140 -16.96 3.58 -10.13
CA THR A 140 -15.95 4.53 -9.62
C THR A 140 -16.46 5.24 -8.36
N ASN A 141 -16.15 4.71 -7.18
CA ASN A 141 -16.49 5.37 -5.92
C ASN A 141 -15.70 6.68 -5.74
N ILE A 142 -14.52 6.79 -6.32
CA ILE A 142 -13.66 7.98 -6.26
C ILE A 142 -13.62 8.65 -7.64
N SER A 143 -13.90 9.95 -7.69
CA SER A 143 -13.94 10.72 -8.96
C SER A 143 -12.55 10.75 -9.63
N PRO A 144 -12.41 10.19 -10.85
CA PRO A 144 -11.13 10.22 -11.58
C PRO A 144 -10.66 11.65 -11.91
N ILE A 145 -11.60 12.56 -12.13
CA ILE A 145 -11.30 13.98 -12.35
C ILE A 145 -10.66 14.58 -11.09
N ARG A 146 -11.25 14.30 -9.92
CA ARG A 146 -10.71 14.80 -8.65
C ARG A 146 -9.35 14.21 -8.32
N VAL A 147 -9.11 12.95 -8.68
CA VAL A 147 -7.79 12.31 -8.54
C VAL A 147 -6.74 13.05 -9.37
N ARG A 148 -7.02 13.37 -10.64
CA ARG A 148 -6.09 14.14 -11.49
C ARG A 148 -5.82 15.54 -10.95
N GLU A 149 -6.86 16.26 -10.51
CA GLU A 149 -6.70 17.58 -9.88
C GLU A 149 -5.79 17.53 -8.64
N ILE A 150 -5.96 16.50 -7.81
CA ILE A 150 -5.13 16.31 -6.62
C ILE A 150 -3.70 15.92 -7.01
N ALA A 151 -3.52 15.08 -8.02
CA ALA A 151 -2.21 14.64 -8.49
C ALA A 151 -1.33 15.82 -8.95
N GLU A 152 -1.93 16.86 -9.53
CA GLU A 152 -1.24 18.12 -9.88
C GLU A 152 -0.75 18.91 -8.66
N MET A 153 -1.26 18.63 -7.45
CA MET A 153 -0.84 19.25 -6.20
C MET A 153 0.37 18.54 -5.56
N LEU A 154 0.69 17.31 -6.00
CA LEU A 154 1.67 16.45 -5.35
C LEU A 154 3.05 16.57 -6.00
N SER A 155 4.11 16.35 -5.22
CA SER A 155 5.45 16.14 -5.76
C SER A 155 5.53 14.82 -6.54
N ASP A 156 6.47 14.72 -7.49
CA ASP A 156 6.70 13.47 -8.23
C ASP A 156 7.24 12.35 -7.33
N LYS A 157 8.10 12.70 -6.36
CA LYS A 157 8.65 11.75 -5.39
C LYS A 157 7.69 11.54 -4.21
N PRO A 158 7.52 10.30 -3.73
CA PRO A 158 6.79 10.03 -2.49
C PRO A 158 7.53 10.62 -1.30
N GLN A 159 6.78 11.03 -0.28
CA GLN A 159 7.31 11.63 0.93
C GLN A 159 6.41 11.31 2.12
N GLY A 160 6.99 10.80 3.20
CA GLY A 160 6.31 10.65 4.48
C GLY A 160 6.40 11.89 5.37
N ILE A 161 5.71 11.85 6.50
CA ILE A 161 5.78 12.89 7.54
C ILE A 161 6.97 12.70 8.49
N GLY A 162 7.52 11.47 8.58
CA GLY A 162 8.69 11.18 9.39
C GLY A 162 9.93 11.94 8.93
N VAL A 163 10.69 12.51 9.87
CA VAL A 163 11.93 13.24 9.56
C VAL A 163 13.04 12.27 9.19
N SER A 164 13.67 12.48 8.03
CA SER A 164 14.79 11.64 7.58
C SER A 164 15.91 11.59 8.63
N TYR A 165 16.57 10.43 8.76
CA TYR A 165 17.77 10.29 9.58
C TYR A 165 18.87 11.29 9.17
N LYS A 166 18.82 11.85 7.94
CA LYS A 166 19.78 12.83 7.45
C LYS A 166 19.70 14.18 8.18
N ASP A 167 18.55 14.54 8.78
CA ASP A 167 18.40 15.82 9.51
C ASP A 167 19.03 15.76 10.92
N ARG A 168 20.35 15.93 10.99
CA ARG A 168 21.07 15.87 12.26
C ARG A 168 20.70 16.98 13.25
N THR A 169 20.25 18.12 12.77
CA THR A 169 19.82 19.22 13.64
C THR A 169 18.57 18.83 14.42
N PHE A 170 17.59 18.23 13.72
CA PHE A 170 16.38 17.71 14.36
C PHE A 170 16.72 16.60 15.37
N TRP A 171 17.52 15.62 14.96
CA TRP A 171 17.76 14.42 15.78
C TRP A 171 18.69 14.66 16.97
N GLU A 172 19.67 15.57 16.90
CA GLU A 172 20.46 15.95 18.08
C GLU A 172 19.61 16.73 19.10
N LYS A 173 18.60 17.49 18.67
CA LYS A 173 17.62 18.09 19.57
C LYS A 173 16.73 17.03 20.23
N VAL A 174 16.21 16.09 19.45
CA VAL A 174 15.36 14.98 19.95
C VAL A 174 16.12 14.11 20.96
N LYS A 175 17.41 13.87 20.72
CA LYS A 175 18.29 13.10 21.59
C LYS A 175 18.39 13.64 23.02
N GLN A 176 18.15 14.93 23.24
CA GLN A 176 18.21 15.53 24.58
C GLN A 176 17.03 15.13 25.49
N SER A 177 15.99 14.49 24.94
CA SER A 177 14.84 14.02 25.71
C SER A 177 15.19 12.79 26.56
N ASP A 178 14.73 12.77 27.83
CA ASP A 178 14.93 11.64 28.75
C ASP A 178 14.43 10.31 28.17
N ASP A 179 13.24 10.29 27.58
CA ASP A 179 12.68 9.09 26.94
C ASP A 179 13.56 8.57 25.79
N VAL A 180 14.23 9.45 25.05
CA VAL A 180 15.13 9.07 23.95
C VAL A 180 16.47 8.57 24.51
N GLN A 181 16.97 9.18 25.59
CA GLN A 181 18.13 8.65 26.31
C GLN A 181 17.85 7.24 26.85
N GLN A 182 16.67 7.01 27.44
CA GLN A 182 16.26 5.68 27.89
C GLN A 182 16.20 4.67 26.72
N LEU A 183 15.60 5.06 25.58
CA LEU A 183 15.57 4.24 24.38
C LEU A 183 16.98 3.82 23.93
N LEU A 184 17.92 4.78 23.87
CA LEU A 184 19.27 4.55 23.37
C LEU A 184 20.15 3.74 24.32
N LEU A 185 20.06 4.01 25.62
CA LEU A 185 20.93 3.41 26.63
C LEU A 185 20.45 2.03 27.08
N GLU A 186 19.13 1.80 27.13
CA GLU A 186 18.55 0.59 27.70
C GLU A 186 17.73 -0.19 26.68
N GLU A 187 16.67 0.41 26.14
CA GLU A 187 15.62 -0.37 25.47
C GLU A 187 16.08 -0.94 24.11
N ALA A 188 16.65 -0.11 23.23
CA ALA A 188 17.09 -0.55 21.90
C ALA A 188 18.25 -1.56 21.95
N PRO A 189 19.29 -1.38 22.79
CA PRO A 189 20.31 -2.42 23.00
C PRO A 189 19.73 -3.74 23.52
N LEU A 190 18.78 -3.70 24.46
CA LEU A 190 18.12 -4.90 24.98
C LEU A 190 17.26 -5.59 23.91
N LEU A 191 16.52 -4.83 23.11
CA LEU A 191 15.74 -5.36 21.98
C LEU A 191 16.67 -6.01 20.95
N LEU A 192 17.74 -5.32 20.54
CA LEU A 192 18.73 -5.86 19.61
C LEU A 192 19.29 -7.20 20.10
N LYS A 193 19.63 -7.30 21.39
CA LYS A 193 20.12 -8.55 22.00
C LYS A 193 19.08 -9.66 22.02
N LYS A 194 17.80 -9.34 22.29
CA LYS A 194 16.71 -10.33 22.32
C LYS A 194 16.34 -10.83 20.93
N GLY A 195 16.56 -10.03 19.89
CA GLY A 195 16.10 -10.32 18.54
C GLY A 195 14.60 -10.07 18.36
N MET A 196 14.14 -10.13 17.11
CA MET A 196 12.73 -9.94 16.80
C MET A 196 11.90 -11.11 17.35
N PRO A 197 10.83 -10.86 18.13
CA PRO A 197 9.94 -11.93 18.59
C PRO A 197 9.34 -12.68 17.40
N PRO A 198 9.28 -14.02 17.38
CA PRO A 198 8.75 -14.77 16.23
C PRO A 198 7.23 -14.61 16.08
N PHE A 199 6.70 -14.85 14.87
CA PHE A 199 5.27 -15.07 14.68
C PHE A 199 4.95 -16.53 15.00
N VAL A 200 4.07 -16.76 15.96
CA VAL A 200 3.72 -18.08 16.49
C VAL A 200 2.25 -18.37 16.21
N ASP A 201 1.99 -19.36 15.36
CA ASP A 201 0.63 -19.72 14.91
C ASP A 201 -0.30 -20.07 16.07
N SER A 202 0.22 -20.75 17.11
CA SER A 202 -0.58 -21.14 18.27
C SER A 202 -1.04 -19.93 19.10
N LEU A 203 -0.27 -18.83 19.13
CA LEU A 203 -0.65 -17.58 19.78
C LEU A 203 -1.67 -16.82 18.96
N TYR A 204 -1.50 -16.75 17.63
CA TYR A 204 -2.46 -16.09 16.74
C TYR A 204 -3.83 -16.80 16.78
N LEU A 205 -3.83 -18.13 16.66
CA LEU A 205 -5.04 -18.96 16.66
C LEU A 205 -5.61 -19.19 18.07
N HIS A 206 -4.99 -18.63 19.11
CA HIS A 206 -5.44 -18.81 20.48
C HIS A 206 -6.87 -18.31 20.67
N LEU A 207 -7.21 -17.14 20.13
CA LEU A 207 -8.56 -16.58 20.17
C LEU A 207 -9.59 -17.54 19.56
N ASN A 208 -9.28 -18.16 18.42
CA ASN A 208 -10.19 -19.10 17.75
C ASN A 208 -10.44 -20.37 18.57
N LYS A 209 -9.52 -20.73 19.46
CA LYS A 209 -9.60 -21.95 20.28
C LYS A 209 -10.18 -21.71 21.68
N THR A 210 -9.83 -20.59 22.30
CA THR A 210 -10.10 -20.34 23.73
C THR A 210 -10.96 -19.10 23.98
N ASN A 211 -11.28 -18.33 22.93
CA ASN A 211 -11.93 -17.03 23.00
C ASN A 211 -11.12 -15.96 23.80
N ILE A 212 -9.83 -16.20 24.07
CA ILE A 212 -8.92 -15.25 24.71
C ILE A 212 -8.08 -14.52 23.64
N ARG A 213 -8.17 -13.19 23.62
CA ARG A 213 -7.55 -12.34 22.56
C ARG A 213 -6.08 -11.97 22.78
N LEU A 214 -5.67 -11.75 24.03
CA LEU A 214 -4.42 -11.06 24.36
C LEU A 214 -3.15 -11.73 23.80
N PRO A 215 -2.97 -13.06 23.87
CA PRO A 215 -1.70 -13.68 23.47
C PRO A 215 -1.29 -13.38 22.01
N GLY A 216 -2.24 -13.44 21.07
CA GLY A 216 -1.96 -13.12 19.68
C GLY A 216 -1.77 -11.62 19.44
N GLU A 217 -2.51 -10.76 20.14
CA GLU A 217 -2.35 -9.31 20.05
C GLU A 217 -1.00 -8.83 20.60
N ASP A 218 -0.58 -9.36 21.75
CA ASP A 218 0.69 -9.00 22.38
C ASP A 218 1.87 -9.41 21.50
N MET A 219 1.82 -10.60 20.89
CA MET A 219 2.80 -11.04 19.91
C MET A 219 2.89 -10.09 18.71
N MET A 220 1.75 -9.75 18.10
CA MET A 220 1.70 -8.84 16.95
C MET A 220 2.28 -7.46 17.30
N ASN A 221 1.85 -6.90 18.43
CA ASN A 221 2.32 -5.59 18.89
C ASN A 221 3.82 -5.59 19.19
N ALA A 222 4.35 -6.64 19.84
CA ALA A 222 5.77 -6.74 20.15
C ALA A 222 6.64 -6.75 18.88
N ARG A 223 6.17 -7.42 17.82
CA ARG A 223 6.85 -7.46 16.51
C ARG A 223 6.90 -6.08 15.84
N TYR A 224 5.80 -5.33 15.84
CA TYR A 224 5.79 -3.97 15.30
C TYR A 224 6.66 -3.00 16.13
N GLN A 225 6.56 -3.07 17.46
CA GLN A 225 7.34 -2.22 18.36
C GLN A 225 8.85 -2.48 18.26
N TYR A 226 9.26 -3.72 17.98
CA TYR A 226 10.65 -4.04 17.68
C TYR A 226 11.20 -3.20 16.53
N LEU A 227 10.51 -3.21 15.37
CA LEU A 227 10.91 -2.40 14.21
C LEU A 227 10.95 -0.91 14.53
N PHE A 228 9.89 -0.39 15.16
CA PHE A 228 9.73 1.04 15.39
C PHE A 228 10.79 1.58 16.34
N ARG A 229 11.07 0.87 17.44
CA ARG A 229 12.06 1.29 18.44
C ARG A 229 13.48 1.25 17.89
N LEU A 230 13.84 0.20 17.15
CA LEU A 230 15.17 0.12 16.53
C LEU A 230 15.36 1.18 15.44
N THR A 231 14.32 1.45 14.64
CA THR A 231 14.38 2.50 13.61
C THR A 231 14.58 3.87 14.24
N LEU A 232 13.85 4.17 15.32
CA LEU A 232 14.01 5.43 16.05
C LEU A 232 15.42 5.55 16.64
N ALA A 233 15.93 4.49 17.27
CA ALA A 233 17.28 4.47 17.81
C ALA A 233 18.33 4.72 16.71
N GLU A 234 18.23 4.04 15.56
CA GLU A 234 19.11 4.23 14.40
C GLU A 234 19.04 5.66 13.85
N CYS A 235 17.83 6.23 13.74
CA CYS A 235 17.67 7.60 13.29
C CYS A 235 18.35 8.58 14.26
N VAL A 236 18.27 8.37 15.57
CA VAL A 236 18.90 9.26 16.53
C VAL A 236 20.42 9.08 16.53
N GLU A 237 20.93 7.87 16.66
CA GLU A 237 22.38 7.63 16.81
C GLU A 237 23.16 7.74 15.50
N ASN A 238 22.55 7.35 14.38
CA ASN A 238 23.13 7.33 13.04
C ASN A 238 24.47 6.56 12.92
N LYS A 239 24.60 5.40 13.59
CA LYS A 239 25.83 4.59 13.68
C LYS A 239 25.80 3.28 12.90
N ARG A 240 24.71 2.99 12.18
CA ARG A 240 24.46 1.74 11.46
C ARG A 240 24.36 0.50 12.36
N ARG A 241 24.25 0.64 13.68
CA ARG A 241 24.26 -0.50 14.62
C ARG A 241 23.01 -1.36 14.45
N TYR A 242 21.87 -0.74 14.16
CA TYR A 242 20.58 -1.41 14.15
C TYR A 242 20.08 -1.74 12.74
N VAL A 243 20.73 -1.19 11.69
CA VAL A 243 20.30 -1.33 10.28
C VAL A 243 20.04 -2.79 9.89
N ARG A 244 20.97 -3.71 10.18
CA ARG A 244 20.79 -5.12 9.84
C ARG A 244 19.55 -5.74 10.52
N ALA A 245 19.36 -5.49 11.81
CA ALA A 245 18.20 -6.00 12.55
C ALA A 245 16.88 -5.37 12.07
N ILE A 246 16.92 -4.12 11.64
CA ILE A 246 15.78 -3.42 11.03
C ILE A 246 15.42 -4.06 9.69
N GLU A 247 16.39 -4.34 8.81
CA GLU A 247 16.16 -5.02 7.53
C GLU A 247 15.58 -6.43 7.72
N GLU A 248 16.16 -7.21 8.64
CA GLU A 248 15.65 -8.54 9.00
C GLU A 248 14.21 -8.45 9.54
N ALA A 249 13.91 -7.44 10.37
CA ALA A 249 12.56 -7.21 10.88
C ALA A 249 11.56 -6.80 9.79
N LEU A 250 11.96 -5.93 8.85
CA LEU A 250 11.12 -5.54 7.72
C LEU A 250 10.77 -6.76 6.86
N ILE A 251 11.75 -7.60 6.53
CA ILE A 251 11.52 -8.84 5.77
C ILE A 251 10.58 -9.77 6.55
N ALA A 252 10.83 -9.96 7.85
CA ALA A 252 10.00 -10.82 8.69
C ALA A 252 8.55 -10.32 8.83
N LEU A 253 8.32 -9.00 8.83
CA LEU A 253 6.97 -8.41 8.80
C LEU A 253 6.34 -8.54 7.41
N CYS A 254 7.10 -8.42 6.31
CA CYS A 254 6.58 -8.66 4.97
C CYS A 254 6.08 -10.10 4.82
N ASN A 255 6.84 -11.06 5.35
CA ASN A 255 6.55 -12.50 5.26
C ASN A 255 5.54 -13.00 6.30
N GLN A 256 5.15 -12.19 7.28
CA GLN A 256 4.19 -12.65 8.29
C GLN A 256 2.80 -12.84 7.68
N LYS A 257 2.10 -13.89 8.14
CA LYS A 257 0.83 -14.35 7.58
C LYS A 257 -0.23 -13.25 7.53
N SER A 258 -0.46 -12.60 8.67
CA SER A 258 -1.45 -11.53 8.82
C SER A 258 -0.81 -10.28 9.41
N TRP A 259 -1.23 -9.10 8.93
CA TRP A 259 -0.94 -7.83 9.58
C TRP A 259 -2.05 -7.40 10.56
N SER A 260 -3.23 -8.01 10.43
CA SER A 260 -4.37 -7.86 11.33
C SER A 260 -4.13 -8.61 12.63
N ILE A 261 -4.73 -8.14 13.71
CA ILE A 261 -4.80 -8.91 14.96
C ILE A 261 -5.87 -10.02 14.86
N PRO A 262 -5.77 -11.11 15.63
CA PRO A 262 -6.75 -12.20 15.60
C PRO A 262 -8.19 -11.75 15.84
N ALA A 263 -8.39 -10.76 16.72
CA ALA A 263 -9.72 -10.23 17.03
C ALA A 263 -10.45 -9.62 15.83
N HIS A 264 -9.70 -9.10 14.84
CA HIS A 264 -10.23 -8.51 13.62
C HIS A 264 -10.21 -9.49 12.44
N ASP A 265 -9.65 -10.69 12.62
CA ASP A 265 -9.49 -11.71 11.59
C ASP A 265 -10.11 -13.06 12.02
N ARG A 266 -11.31 -13.03 12.60
CA ARG A 266 -11.97 -14.25 13.14
C ARG A 266 -12.15 -15.36 12.11
N ASN A 267 -12.38 -14.99 10.84
CA ASN A 267 -12.53 -15.93 9.72
C ASN A 267 -11.19 -16.42 9.15
N LEU A 268 -10.06 -15.89 9.65
CA LEU A 268 -8.69 -16.21 9.24
C LEU A 268 -8.40 -15.90 7.77
N ASN A 269 -9.12 -14.94 7.17
CA ASN A 269 -8.94 -14.58 5.76
C ASN A 269 -7.57 -13.89 5.54
N ASN A 270 -7.18 -13.01 6.46
CA ASN A 270 -5.85 -12.38 6.41
C ASN A 270 -4.77 -13.40 6.72
N TYR A 271 -4.95 -14.20 7.77
CA TYR A 271 -4.01 -15.25 8.16
C TYR A 271 -3.76 -16.28 7.04
N LYS A 272 -4.78 -16.64 6.26
CA LYS A 272 -4.65 -17.57 5.13
C LYS A 272 -4.22 -16.87 3.82
N GLY A 273 -4.19 -15.54 3.79
CA GLY A 273 -3.89 -14.77 2.58
C GLY A 273 -4.94 -14.90 1.47
N THR A 274 -6.18 -15.27 1.80
CA THR A 274 -7.24 -15.48 0.81
C THR A 274 -7.99 -14.20 0.48
N ASP A 275 -8.21 -13.35 1.49
CA ASP A 275 -8.93 -12.09 1.33
C ASP A 275 -8.47 -11.07 2.38
N TYR A 276 -7.50 -10.24 2.03
CA TYR A 276 -6.95 -9.26 2.96
C TYR A 276 -7.97 -8.15 3.29
N TYR A 277 -8.13 -7.88 4.59
CA TYR A 277 -8.94 -6.80 5.14
C TYR A 277 -8.03 -5.82 5.88
N VAL A 278 -8.08 -4.54 5.52
CA VAL A 278 -7.27 -3.50 6.17
C VAL A 278 -8.05 -2.96 7.36
N ASP A 279 -7.79 -3.50 8.55
CA ASP A 279 -8.33 -2.96 9.81
C ASP A 279 -7.43 -1.84 10.39
N LEU A 280 -7.85 -1.29 11.53
CA LEU A 280 -7.12 -0.20 12.19
C LEU A 280 -5.66 -0.55 12.50
N VAL A 281 -5.35 -1.80 12.86
CA VAL A 281 -3.99 -2.26 13.16
C VAL A 281 -3.17 -2.33 11.89
N VAL A 282 -3.73 -2.90 10.81
CA VAL A 282 -3.06 -2.93 9.50
C VAL A 282 -2.75 -1.51 9.03
N ALA A 283 -3.72 -0.60 9.11
CA ALA A 283 -3.55 0.80 8.70
C ALA A 283 -2.49 1.52 9.55
N THR A 284 -2.57 1.38 10.88
CA THR A 284 -1.65 2.01 11.85
C THR A 284 -0.23 1.47 11.71
N ALA A 285 -0.06 0.15 11.76
CA ALA A 285 1.23 -0.51 11.69
C ALA A 285 1.86 -0.36 10.30
N GLY A 286 1.06 -0.47 9.23
CA GLY A 286 1.53 -0.24 7.87
C GLY A 286 1.99 1.20 7.67
N ASN A 287 1.29 2.22 8.18
CA ASN A 287 1.85 3.57 8.16
C ASN A 287 3.17 3.63 8.93
N GLY A 288 3.26 3.06 10.14
CA GLY A 288 4.51 3.01 10.90
C GLY A 288 5.68 2.37 10.12
N ILE A 289 5.43 1.25 9.45
CA ILE A 289 6.43 0.57 8.59
C ILE A 289 6.85 1.47 7.42
N ALA A 290 5.88 2.11 6.75
CA ALA A 290 6.15 3.03 5.65
C ALA A 290 7.06 4.18 6.08
N GLN A 291 6.79 4.78 7.24
CA GLN A 291 7.59 5.85 7.81
C GLN A 291 8.99 5.36 8.18
N CYS A 292 9.14 4.15 8.75
CA CYS A 292 10.47 3.57 9.00
C CYS A 292 11.31 3.49 7.73
N VAL A 293 10.71 3.03 6.63
CA VAL A 293 11.39 2.93 5.33
C VAL A 293 11.80 4.31 4.80
N ALA A 294 10.90 5.28 4.85
CA ALA A 294 11.19 6.64 4.38
C ALA A 294 12.22 7.37 5.25
N MET A 295 12.16 7.21 6.58
CA MET A 295 13.09 7.86 7.50
C MET A 295 14.52 7.34 7.31
N LEU A 296 14.70 6.05 7.00
CA LEU A 296 16.01 5.42 6.82
C LEU A 296 16.52 5.47 5.37
N ASP A 297 15.64 5.60 4.37
CA ASP A 297 15.94 5.88 2.96
C ASP A 297 17.08 5.01 2.35
N ASP A 298 18.29 5.54 2.26
CA ASP A 298 19.49 4.94 1.68
C ASP A 298 20.30 4.09 2.69
N ARG A 299 19.87 4.01 3.94
CA ARG A 299 20.36 3.02 4.91
C ARG A 299 19.83 1.62 4.64
N LEU A 300 18.67 1.52 3.97
CA LEU A 300 18.04 0.25 3.62
C LEU A 300 18.43 -0.16 2.20
N SER A 301 18.71 -1.45 2.04
CA SER A 301 18.99 -2.05 0.74
C SER A 301 17.81 -1.92 -0.23
N PRO A 302 18.07 -1.80 -1.54
CA PRO A 302 17.01 -1.80 -2.55
C PRO A 302 16.12 -3.05 -2.51
N GLU A 303 16.69 -4.21 -2.18
CA GLU A 303 15.96 -5.48 -2.06
C GLU A 303 14.91 -5.44 -0.95
N VAL A 304 15.27 -4.93 0.23
CA VAL A 304 14.33 -4.77 1.36
C VAL A 304 13.22 -3.79 0.97
N LYS A 305 13.56 -2.66 0.35
CA LYS A 305 12.57 -1.69 -0.11
C LYS A 305 11.61 -2.30 -1.13
N ALA A 306 12.09 -3.11 -2.07
CA ALA A 306 11.26 -3.82 -3.03
C ALA A 306 10.33 -4.84 -2.36
N ARG A 307 10.82 -5.62 -1.39
CA ARG A 307 9.98 -6.56 -0.61
C ARG A 307 8.88 -5.84 0.15
N VAL A 308 9.19 -4.71 0.77
CA VAL A 308 8.20 -3.87 1.44
C VAL A 308 7.14 -3.40 0.44
N GLN A 309 7.54 -2.88 -0.72
CA GLN A 309 6.59 -2.45 -1.76
C GLN A 309 5.64 -3.58 -2.20
N CYS A 310 6.17 -4.80 -2.42
CA CYS A 310 5.35 -5.96 -2.76
C CYS A 310 4.34 -6.28 -1.65
N ALA A 311 4.79 -6.35 -0.39
CA ALA A 311 3.92 -6.66 0.75
C ALA A 311 2.83 -5.60 0.96
N PHE A 312 3.15 -4.31 0.81
CA PHE A 312 2.17 -3.23 0.91
C PHE A 312 1.15 -3.27 -0.22
N ARG A 313 1.59 -3.52 -1.46
CA ARG A 313 0.69 -3.68 -2.61
C ARG A 313 -0.31 -4.80 -2.36
N GLU A 314 0.17 -5.95 -1.88
CA GLU A 314 -0.66 -7.13 -1.60
C GLU A 314 -1.60 -6.96 -0.39
N LYS A 315 -1.06 -6.52 0.75
CA LYS A 315 -1.75 -6.60 2.06
C LYS A 315 -2.46 -5.30 2.46
N MET A 316 -2.18 -4.17 1.80
CA MET A 316 -2.77 -2.87 2.14
C MET A 316 -3.40 -2.17 0.93
N PHE A 317 -2.61 -1.82 -0.09
CA PHE A 317 -3.10 -0.93 -1.14
C PHE A 317 -4.12 -1.59 -2.07
N ARG A 318 -3.81 -2.77 -2.63
CA ARG A 318 -4.77 -3.50 -3.50
C ARG A 318 -6.07 -3.85 -2.77
N PRO A 319 -6.06 -4.33 -1.50
CA PRO A 319 -7.28 -4.53 -0.74
C PRO A 319 -8.15 -3.26 -0.60
N VAL A 320 -7.54 -2.10 -0.34
CA VAL A 320 -8.26 -0.82 -0.26
C VAL A 320 -8.87 -0.46 -1.62
N TYR A 321 -8.09 -0.52 -2.71
CA TYR A 321 -8.58 -0.27 -4.07
C TYR A 321 -9.76 -1.19 -4.42
N ARG A 322 -9.59 -2.50 -4.24
CA ARG A 322 -10.64 -3.49 -4.49
C ARG A 322 -11.89 -3.19 -3.68
N SER A 323 -11.75 -2.80 -2.41
CA SER A 323 -12.91 -2.47 -1.56
C SER A 323 -13.68 -1.25 -2.07
N LEU A 324 -13.01 -0.29 -2.70
CA LEU A 324 -13.63 0.92 -3.21
C LEU A 324 -14.13 0.75 -4.65
N GLU A 325 -13.51 -0.09 -5.47
CA GLU A 325 -13.78 -0.15 -6.91
C GLU A 325 -14.51 -1.43 -7.37
N GLU A 326 -14.28 -2.55 -6.69
CA GLU A 326 -14.75 -3.88 -7.15
C GLU A 326 -15.78 -4.49 -6.20
N THR A 327 -15.69 -4.20 -4.90
CA THR A 327 -16.57 -4.78 -3.88
C THR A 327 -17.21 -3.70 -3.01
N LYS A 328 -17.87 -4.11 -1.93
CA LYS A 328 -18.41 -3.16 -0.94
C LYS A 328 -17.26 -2.49 -0.19
N PRO A 329 -17.27 -1.15 -0.02
CA PRO A 329 -16.30 -0.46 0.81
C PRO A 329 -16.19 -1.09 2.19
N PHE A 330 -14.95 -1.19 2.70
CA PHE A 330 -14.73 -1.59 4.07
C PHE A 330 -15.60 -0.75 5.02
N GLY A 331 -16.24 -1.39 6.00
CA GLY A 331 -17.24 -0.74 6.85
C GLY A 331 -16.72 0.55 7.50
N TRP A 332 -15.42 0.57 7.86
CA TRP A 332 -14.79 1.72 8.50
C TRP A 332 -14.75 3.00 7.65
N PHE A 333 -14.96 2.94 6.33
CA PHE A 333 -15.10 4.15 5.50
C PHE A 333 -16.30 5.02 5.90
N THR A 334 -17.33 4.43 6.51
CA THR A 334 -18.60 5.12 6.80
C THR A 334 -19.04 5.07 8.26
N VAL A 335 -18.32 4.36 9.12
CA VAL A 335 -18.57 4.40 10.57
C VAL A 335 -18.31 5.79 11.14
N THR A 336 -19.04 6.13 12.19
CA THR A 336 -18.97 7.45 12.85
C THR A 336 -18.12 7.43 14.12
N ASN A 337 -17.16 6.51 14.21
CA ASN A 337 -16.26 6.39 15.35
C ASN A 337 -14.80 6.50 14.91
N ASN A 338 -13.88 6.35 15.86
CA ASN A 338 -12.43 6.50 15.65
C ASN A 338 -11.84 5.60 14.55
N TRP A 339 -12.44 4.45 14.21
CA TRP A 339 -11.94 3.56 13.15
C TRP A 339 -11.82 4.30 11.81
N ASN A 340 -12.77 5.18 11.48
CA ASN A 340 -12.74 5.95 10.25
C ASN A 340 -11.47 6.81 10.16
N SER A 341 -11.21 7.60 11.19
CA SER A 341 -10.03 8.47 11.25
C SER A 341 -8.72 7.70 11.28
N VAL A 342 -8.64 6.62 12.06
CA VAL A 342 -7.42 5.83 12.23
C VAL A 342 -7.06 5.11 10.94
N CYS A 343 -8.03 4.45 10.31
CA CYS A 343 -7.82 3.76 9.05
C CYS A 343 -7.45 4.75 7.95
N LEU A 344 -8.20 5.86 7.79
CA LEU A 344 -7.90 6.86 6.76
C LEU A 344 -6.50 7.47 6.95
N ALA A 345 -6.12 7.85 8.17
CA ALA A 345 -4.79 8.37 8.46
C ALA A 345 -3.69 7.35 8.09
N GLY A 346 -3.90 6.09 8.47
CA GLY A 346 -2.92 5.03 8.24
C GLY A 346 -2.73 4.71 6.76
N VAL A 347 -3.81 4.44 6.03
CA VAL A 347 -3.72 4.07 4.60
C VAL A 347 -3.23 5.23 3.74
N THR A 348 -3.68 6.46 4.03
CA THR A 348 -3.27 7.65 3.27
C THR A 348 -1.82 8.00 3.54
N GLY A 349 -1.39 7.97 4.81
CA GLY A 349 0.02 8.20 5.17
C GLY A 349 0.97 7.18 4.55
N ALA A 350 0.61 5.89 4.58
CA ALA A 350 1.37 4.84 3.92
C ALA A 350 1.46 5.05 2.39
N ALA A 351 0.34 5.38 1.75
CA ALA A 351 0.28 5.63 0.31
C ALA A 351 1.17 6.80 -0.10
N LEU A 352 1.05 7.94 0.58
CA LEU A 352 1.87 9.14 0.35
C LEU A 352 3.37 8.88 0.49
N THR A 353 3.72 7.94 1.38
CA THR A 353 5.10 7.61 1.73
C THR A 353 5.74 6.58 0.79
N LEU A 354 4.98 5.63 0.25
CA LEU A 354 5.53 4.50 -0.50
C LEU A 354 5.14 4.46 -1.97
N LEU A 355 3.94 4.89 -2.36
CA LEU A 355 3.49 4.75 -3.74
C LEU A 355 4.28 5.69 -4.65
N PRO A 356 4.97 5.20 -5.69
CA PRO A 356 5.79 6.04 -6.56
C PRO A 356 4.96 6.91 -7.50
N ASP A 357 3.82 6.41 -7.96
CA ASP A 357 2.93 7.12 -8.87
C ASP A 357 2.09 8.18 -8.13
N LYS A 358 1.99 9.38 -8.71
CA LYS A 358 1.29 10.50 -8.08
C LYS A 358 -0.23 10.39 -8.19
N GLU A 359 -0.77 9.77 -9.22
CA GLU A 359 -2.22 9.55 -9.34
C GLU A 359 -2.68 8.48 -8.34
N GLU A 360 -1.90 7.42 -8.15
CA GLU A 360 -2.14 6.44 -7.09
C GLU A 360 -2.12 7.11 -5.70
N ARG A 361 -1.14 7.98 -5.40
CA ARG A 361 -1.13 8.76 -4.16
C ARG A 361 -2.37 9.66 -4.03
N ALA A 362 -2.72 10.35 -5.11
CA ALA A 362 -3.87 11.26 -5.15
C ALA A 362 -5.20 10.53 -4.93
N TYR A 363 -5.32 9.28 -5.37
CA TYR A 363 -6.49 8.44 -5.13
C TYR A 363 -6.76 8.25 -3.63
N PHE A 364 -5.73 7.96 -2.84
CA PHE A 364 -5.89 7.82 -1.38
C PHE A 364 -6.28 9.15 -0.72
N ILE A 365 -5.76 10.29 -1.20
CA ILE A 365 -6.18 11.61 -0.72
C ILE A 365 -7.65 11.89 -1.09
N ALA A 366 -8.06 11.57 -2.32
CA ALA A 366 -9.45 11.75 -2.75
C ALA A 366 -10.42 10.87 -1.94
N ALA A 367 -10.02 9.63 -1.63
CA ALA A 367 -10.76 8.76 -0.71
C ALA A 367 -10.83 9.37 0.70
N ALA A 368 -9.72 9.88 1.23
CA ALA A 368 -9.72 10.57 2.52
C ALA A 368 -10.61 11.81 2.51
N GLU A 369 -10.53 12.65 1.48
CA GLU A 369 -11.37 13.85 1.30
C GLU A 369 -12.86 13.49 1.29
N LYS A 370 -13.24 12.41 0.60
CA LYS A 370 -14.63 11.94 0.55
C LYS A 370 -15.12 11.37 1.89
N TYR A 371 -14.31 10.56 2.56
CA TYR A 371 -14.78 9.73 3.68
C TYR A 371 -14.45 10.27 5.08
N ASN A 372 -13.53 11.23 5.24
CA ASN A 372 -13.15 11.76 6.56
C ASN A 372 -14.34 12.39 7.32
N VAL A 373 -15.37 12.86 6.60
CA VAL A 373 -16.58 13.46 7.17
C VAL A 373 -17.40 12.50 8.04
N TYR A 374 -17.26 11.18 7.86
CA TYR A 374 -18.06 10.20 8.60
C TYR A 374 -17.62 10.09 10.05
N GLY A 375 -16.32 9.95 10.33
CA GLY A 375 -15.84 9.96 11.72
C GLY A 375 -16.08 11.31 12.42
N MET A 376 -16.22 12.42 11.67
CA MET A 376 -16.58 13.72 12.25
C MET A 376 -17.99 13.73 12.84
N LYS A 377 -18.89 12.87 12.33
CA LYS A 377 -20.24 12.72 12.89
C LYS A 377 -20.22 12.10 14.29
N GLY A 378 -19.11 11.49 14.71
CA GLY A 378 -18.89 11.02 16.08
C GLY A 378 -18.70 12.13 17.11
N TYR A 379 -18.51 13.37 16.66
CA TYR A 379 -18.43 14.55 17.52
C TYR A 379 -19.69 15.39 17.37
N ALA A 380 -20.21 15.89 18.49
CA ALA A 380 -21.30 16.85 18.49
C ALA A 380 -20.86 18.17 17.83
N ASP A 381 -21.82 19.00 17.46
CA ASP A 381 -21.54 20.22 16.71
C ASP A 381 -20.76 21.27 17.50
N ASP A 382 -20.80 21.21 18.83
CA ASP A 382 -19.99 22.03 19.76
C ASP A 382 -18.57 21.46 19.99
N GLY A 383 -18.25 20.31 19.40
CA GLY A 383 -16.97 19.60 19.53
C GLY A 383 -16.94 18.53 20.62
N TYR A 384 -18.03 18.29 21.35
CA TYR A 384 -18.10 17.27 22.39
C TYR A 384 -17.93 15.84 21.82
N CYS A 385 -17.16 15.00 22.53
CA CYS A 385 -16.88 13.62 22.15
C CYS A 385 -17.56 12.65 23.14
N SER A 386 -18.69 12.05 22.76
CA SER A 386 -19.45 11.15 23.66
C SER A 386 -18.69 9.87 24.06
N GLU A 387 -17.67 9.47 23.30
CA GLU A 387 -16.82 8.31 23.61
C GLU A 387 -15.85 8.56 24.79
N GLY A 388 -15.77 9.80 25.30
CA GLY A 388 -14.88 10.16 26.40
C GLY A 388 -13.50 10.67 25.95
N VAL A 389 -12.74 11.21 26.91
CA VAL A 389 -11.45 11.89 26.63
C VAL A 389 -10.37 10.93 26.11
N GLY A 390 -10.44 9.65 26.49
CA GLY A 390 -9.58 8.59 25.96
C GLY A 390 -9.71 8.40 24.46
N TYR A 391 -10.94 8.14 24.01
CA TYR A 391 -11.23 7.98 22.58
C TYR A 391 -11.13 9.27 21.79
N TYR A 392 -11.43 10.43 22.41
CA TYR A 392 -11.09 11.72 21.83
C TYR A 392 -9.58 11.80 21.53
N ASN A 393 -8.72 11.54 22.51
CA ASN A 393 -7.27 11.59 22.27
C ASN A 393 -6.85 10.59 21.18
N TYR A 394 -7.41 9.38 21.17
CA TYR A 394 -7.08 8.36 20.17
C TYR A 394 -7.54 8.73 18.75
N GLY A 395 -8.84 8.98 18.56
CA GLY A 395 -9.44 9.28 17.26
C GLY A 395 -9.07 10.66 16.74
N PHE A 396 -9.09 11.69 17.58
CA PHE A 396 -8.74 13.05 17.16
C PHE A 396 -7.26 13.17 16.78
N ARG A 397 -6.36 12.42 17.45
CA ARG A 397 -4.96 12.31 17.04
C ARG A 397 -4.83 11.79 15.61
N ALA A 398 -5.63 10.80 15.23
CA ALA A 398 -5.61 10.27 13.87
C ALA A 398 -6.12 11.30 12.86
N TYR A 399 -7.13 12.11 13.20
CA TYR A 399 -7.55 13.24 12.37
C TYR A 399 -6.46 14.28 12.15
N ILE A 400 -5.72 14.65 13.22
CA ILE A 400 -4.57 15.55 13.10
C ILE A 400 -3.54 14.94 12.15
N LEU A 401 -3.18 13.66 12.33
CA LEU A 401 -2.21 12.99 11.47
C LEU A 401 -2.66 12.97 10.00
N LEU A 402 -3.92 12.57 9.73
CA LEU A 402 -4.48 12.57 8.39
C LEU A 402 -4.42 13.97 7.76
N ARG A 403 -4.82 15.01 8.50
CA ARG A 403 -4.77 16.39 8.05
C ARG A 403 -3.34 16.82 7.76
N GLU A 404 -2.38 16.54 8.64
CA GLU A 404 -0.99 16.95 8.44
C GLU A 404 -0.38 16.28 7.20
N GLU A 405 -0.64 15.00 6.98
CA GLU A 405 -0.18 14.28 5.78
C GLU A 405 -0.76 14.88 4.50
N VAL A 406 -2.08 15.07 4.43
CA VAL A 406 -2.75 15.63 3.25
C VAL A 406 -2.36 17.09 3.02
N CYS A 407 -2.37 17.91 4.07
CA CYS A 407 -2.04 19.33 3.99
C CYS A 407 -0.59 19.54 3.57
N ARG A 408 0.36 18.74 4.09
CA ARG A 408 1.76 18.79 3.68
C ARG A 408 1.92 18.35 2.23
N ALA A 409 1.36 17.20 1.86
CA ALA A 409 1.51 16.63 0.52
C ALA A 409 0.90 17.52 -0.58
N THR A 410 -0.19 18.23 -0.27
CA THR A 410 -0.88 19.14 -1.20
C THR A 410 -0.45 20.60 -1.05
N GLN A 411 0.62 20.89 -0.30
CA GLN A 411 1.14 22.25 -0.08
C GLN A 411 0.08 23.23 0.47
N GLY A 412 -0.81 22.74 1.32
CA GLY A 412 -1.88 23.52 1.96
C GLY A 412 -3.12 23.76 1.11
N LYS A 413 -3.18 23.22 -0.12
CA LYS A 413 -4.37 23.33 -0.98
C LYS A 413 -5.56 22.55 -0.45
N ILE A 414 -5.33 21.39 0.17
CA ILE A 414 -6.35 20.62 0.88
C ILE A 414 -6.05 20.65 2.38
N ASP A 415 -6.97 21.21 3.16
CA ASP A 415 -6.87 21.28 4.61
C ASP A 415 -8.23 21.03 5.26
N PHE A 416 -8.38 19.85 5.86
CA PHE A 416 -9.61 19.42 6.52
C PHE A 416 -9.98 20.32 7.71
N PHE A 417 -9.02 21.03 8.33
CA PHE A 417 -9.28 21.84 9.52
C PHE A 417 -9.86 23.23 9.22
N ARG A 418 -10.07 23.59 7.94
CA ARG A 418 -10.79 24.83 7.56
C ARG A 418 -12.26 24.80 7.98
N ASN A 419 -12.82 23.63 8.29
CA ASN A 419 -14.18 23.51 8.81
C ASN A 419 -14.25 23.95 10.29
N SER A 420 -15.16 24.88 10.60
CA SER A 420 -15.33 25.44 11.94
C SER A 420 -15.61 24.39 13.03
N LYS A 421 -16.21 23.24 12.66
CA LYS A 421 -16.43 22.12 13.58
C LYS A 421 -15.11 21.54 14.09
N PHE A 422 -14.08 21.43 13.25
CA PHE A 422 -12.76 20.95 13.71
C PHE A 422 -12.12 21.86 14.73
N VAL A 423 -12.26 23.18 14.59
CA VAL A 423 -11.75 24.13 15.59
C VAL A 423 -12.41 23.88 16.94
N ARG A 424 -13.72 23.60 16.95
CA ARG A 424 -14.45 23.30 18.19
C ARG A 424 -14.05 21.95 18.79
N ILE A 425 -13.90 20.91 17.95
CA ILE A 425 -13.37 19.61 18.38
C ILE A 425 -11.96 19.78 18.97
N ALA A 426 -11.05 20.50 18.31
CA ALA A 426 -9.69 20.73 18.81
C ALA A 426 -9.67 21.43 20.18
N GLN A 427 -10.64 22.31 20.44
CA GLN A 427 -10.79 23.01 21.71
C GLN A 427 -11.37 22.13 22.83
N TYR A 428 -12.01 21.00 22.50
CA TYR A 428 -12.64 20.10 23.48
C TYR A 428 -11.69 19.71 24.61
N GLY A 429 -10.47 19.26 24.28
CA GLY A 429 -9.48 18.86 25.29
C GLY A 429 -9.00 19.99 26.20
N LYS A 430 -9.18 21.25 25.81
CA LYS A 430 -8.95 22.43 26.67
C LYS A 430 -10.19 22.74 27.52
N LYS A 431 -11.38 22.66 26.93
CA LYS A 431 -12.65 23.05 27.56
C LYS A 431 -13.17 22.04 28.58
N ILE A 432 -12.88 20.76 28.42
CA ILE A 432 -13.36 19.68 29.30
C ILE A 432 -12.57 19.57 30.62
N GLN A 433 -11.53 20.37 30.81
CA GLN A 433 -10.65 20.25 31.98
C GLN A 433 -11.35 20.72 33.25
N ILE A 434 -11.11 19.99 34.34
CA ILE A 434 -11.60 20.36 35.68
C ILE A 434 -10.56 21.23 36.38
N VAL A 435 -9.36 20.68 36.64
CA VAL A 435 -8.26 21.40 37.30
C VAL A 435 -6.92 20.82 36.88
N ASN A 436 -5.90 21.67 36.68
CA ASN A 436 -4.49 21.26 36.44
C ASN A 436 -4.29 20.20 35.33
N GLY A 437 -5.05 20.28 34.24
CA GLY A 437 -4.96 19.34 33.11
C GLY A 437 -5.66 18.00 33.31
N ILE A 438 -6.37 17.81 34.42
CA ILE A 438 -7.20 16.63 34.71
C ILE A 438 -8.56 16.80 34.02
N CYS A 439 -8.98 15.76 33.29
CA CYS A 439 -10.28 15.72 32.62
C CYS A 439 -11.24 14.74 33.35
N PRO A 440 -12.57 14.91 33.22
CA PRO A 440 -13.55 13.98 33.77
C PRO A 440 -13.38 12.59 33.14
N ALA A 441 -13.43 11.56 33.98
CA ALA A 441 -13.46 10.17 33.53
C ALA A 441 -14.91 9.76 33.30
N TYR A 442 -15.33 9.76 32.04
CA TYR A 442 -16.64 9.26 31.61
C TYR A 442 -16.47 8.38 30.36
N SER A 443 -17.44 7.50 30.12
CA SER A 443 -17.33 6.42 29.12
C SER A 443 -16.09 5.54 29.39
N ASP A 444 -15.48 4.95 28.35
CA ASP A 444 -14.28 4.12 28.46
C ASP A 444 -13.02 4.97 28.68
N CYS A 445 -12.92 5.62 29.84
CA CYS A 445 -11.80 6.48 30.22
C CYS A 445 -11.35 6.20 31.65
N ARG A 446 -10.02 6.15 31.89
CA ARG A 446 -9.45 5.98 33.23
C ARG A 446 -9.50 7.30 34.02
N ILE A 447 -9.49 7.21 35.36
CA ILE A 447 -9.35 8.34 36.28
C ILE A 447 -7.99 9.04 36.06
N ALA A 448 -7.95 10.37 36.17
CA ALA A 448 -6.78 11.23 35.98
C ALA A 448 -6.21 11.30 34.53
N TYR A 449 -7.05 11.07 33.53
CA TYR A 449 -6.64 11.17 32.12
C TYR A 449 -6.35 12.62 31.73
N ARG A 450 -5.19 12.84 31.09
CA ARG A 450 -4.72 14.17 30.65
C ARG A 450 -4.99 14.37 29.15
N ARG A 451 -5.16 15.62 28.74
CA ARG A 451 -5.27 16.00 27.32
C ARG A 451 -4.01 15.61 26.52
N ILE A 452 -4.14 15.47 25.20
CA ILE A 452 -3.00 15.58 24.28
C ILE A 452 -2.29 16.93 24.50
N SER A 453 -0.98 16.89 24.74
CA SER A 453 -0.15 18.10 24.83
C SER A 453 0.26 18.58 23.43
N LEU A 454 0.60 19.87 23.31
CA LEU A 454 1.23 20.40 22.09
C LEU A 454 2.56 19.68 21.76
N SER A 455 3.29 19.18 22.77
CA SER A 455 4.48 18.35 22.56
C SER A 455 4.15 17.02 21.89
N SER A 456 3.03 16.37 22.24
CA SER A 456 2.54 15.18 21.52
C SER A 456 2.17 15.48 20.07
N ILE A 457 1.61 16.66 19.76
CA ILE A 457 1.30 17.09 18.38
C ILE A 457 2.59 17.30 17.56
N ILE A 458 3.65 17.84 18.16
CA ILE A 458 4.96 18.01 17.52
C ILE A 458 5.64 16.65 17.28
N VAL A 459 5.53 15.72 18.25
CA VAL A 459 6.00 14.34 18.10
C VAL A 459 5.20 13.59 17.02
N ILE A 460 3.89 13.80 16.93
CA ILE A 460 3.04 13.30 15.83
C ILE A 460 3.51 13.85 14.48
N ARG A 461 3.86 15.15 14.43
CA ARG A 461 4.34 15.82 13.21
C ARG A 461 5.70 15.33 12.69
N HIS A 462 6.54 14.71 13.52
CA HIS A 462 7.94 14.45 13.11
C HIS A 462 8.39 13.00 13.30
N LEU A 463 7.78 12.26 14.22
CA LEU A 463 8.24 10.92 14.55
C LEU A 463 7.36 9.82 13.96
N ALA A 464 6.08 10.08 13.65
CA ALA A 464 5.10 9.18 13.00
C ALA A 464 4.96 7.74 13.55
N LEU A 465 5.79 7.35 14.51
CA LEU A 465 5.90 6.05 15.14
C LEU A 465 5.11 6.12 16.44
N PHE A 466 4.18 5.18 16.58
CA PHE A 466 3.27 5.13 17.71
C PHE A 466 4.05 4.93 19.01
N LEU A 467 4.13 6.01 19.79
CA LEU A 467 4.33 5.98 21.23
C LEU A 467 3.31 5.02 21.86
N PRO A 468 3.72 4.25 22.88
CA PRO A 468 2.89 3.20 23.49
C PRO A 468 1.56 3.75 24.04
N LYS A 469 0.64 2.84 24.38
CA LYS A 469 -0.53 3.09 25.23
C LYS A 469 -0.17 3.64 26.65
N SER A 470 1.04 4.16 26.88
CA SER A 470 1.47 4.67 28.18
C SER A 470 0.91 6.08 28.41
N ASN A 471 0.24 6.25 29.54
CA ASN A 471 -0.37 7.49 30.02
C ASN A 471 0.65 8.53 30.54
N ARG A 472 1.88 8.56 30.02
CA ARG A 472 2.84 9.59 30.44
C ARG A 472 2.98 10.64 29.33
N PRO A 473 2.64 11.92 29.58
CA PRO A 473 3.07 12.98 28.69
C PRO A 473 4.60 13.00 28.68
N PHE A 474 5.21 13.15 27.50
CA PHE A 474 6.60 13.63 27.41
C PHE A 474 6.66 14.95 28.19
N PRO A 475 7.66 15.14 29.07
CA PRO A 475 7.80 16.33 29.89
C PRO A 475 7.78 17.64 29.08
#